data_AF-A0A498P819-F1
#
_entry.id   AF-A0A498P819-F1
#
_cell.length_a   1.000
_cell.length_b   1.000
_cell.length_c   1.000
_cell.angle_alpha   90.00
_cell.angle_beta   90.00
_cell.angle_gamma   90.00
#
_symmetry.space_group_name_H-M   'P 1'
#
loop_
_entity.id
_entity.type
_entity.pdbx_description
1 polymer ?
#
loop_
_entity_poly.entity_id
_entity_poly.type
_entity_poly.pdbx_seq_one_letter_code
_entity_poly.pdbx_strand_id
1 'polypeptide(L)'
;MKQTEVLSISFPPGRPDSSNIANICAHHKIRPRYMPKCLPRTGYGWLVRQSKAINVLEREYNQCCKDKKSQQRCAEKKWKKMVDKFCKDEKKSKGQQFECCGKKKGEEQYSCFAASAPDPQYRSTGGALSTTAAPPTLDTLCETHTALQSTFIYFLSDISDHESQSKQG
;
A
#
# COMPACT_ATOMS: atom_id res chain seq x y z
N MET A 1 27.14 4.83 -5.63
CA MET A 1 25.77 5.37 -5.44
C MET A 1 24.99 4.30 -4.69
N LYS A 2 24.50 4.58 -3.48
CA LYS A 2 23.80 3.57 -2.66
C LYS A 2 22.47 3.23 -3.32
N GLN A 3 22.39 2.03 -3.87
CA GLN A 3 21.15 1.41 -4.34
C GLN A 3 20.36 1.02 -3.10
N THR A 4 19.60 1.98 -2.57
CA THR A 4 18.53 1.68 -1.61
C THR A 4 17.48 0.92 -2.40
N GLU A 5 17.46 -0.40 -2.33
CA GLU A 5 16.34 -1.18 -2.82
C GLU A 5 15.11 -0.83 -1.98
N VAL A 6 14.37 0.17 -2.46
CA VAL A 6 13.14 0.66 -1.86
C VAL A 6 12.09 -0.43 -2.03
N LEU A 7 11.46 -0.82 -0.93
CA LEU A 7 10.20 -1.55 -0.91
C LEU A 7 9.25 -0.99 -1.97
N SER A 8 9.12 -1.67 -3.10
CA SER A 8 8.34 -1.15 -4.22
C SER A 8 6.88 -1.59 -4.04
N ILE A 9 5.98 -0.61 -4.02
CA ILE A 9 4.54 -0.86 -4.07
C ILE A 9 4.03 -0.34 -5.42
N SER A 10 3.11 -1.08 -6.03
CA SER A 10 2.52 -0.68 -7.31
C SER A 10 1.50 0.44 -7.08
N PHE A 11 1.99 1.67 -6.99
CA PHE A 11 1.20 2.88 -6.77
C PHE A 11 1.56 3.95 -7.81
N PRO A 12 0.58 4.68 -8.35
CA PRO A 12 -0.86 4.56 -8.13
C PRO A 12 -1.51 3.42 -8.94
N PRO A 13 -2.64 2.84 -8.50
CA PRO A 13 -3.43 1.93 -9.33
C PRO A 13 -3.96 2.62 -10.59
N GLY A 14 -4.04 1.88 -11.71
CA GLY A 14 -4.61 2.38 -12.96
C GLY A 14 -6.07 2.82 -12.86
N ARG A 15 -6.47 3.82 -13.65
CA ARG A 15 -7.88 4.24 -13.71
C ARG A 15 -8.72 3.16 -14.40
N PRO A 16 -9.85 2.72 -13.80
CA PRO A 16 -10.74 1.77 -14.45
C PRO A 16 -11.37 2.32 -15.72
N ASP A 17 -11.35 1.52 -16.77
CA ASP A 17 -12.00 1.77 -18.05
C ASP A 17 -12.47 0.45 -18.68
N SER A 18 -13.00 0.51 -19.90
CA SER A 18 -13.50 -0.66 -20.61
C SER A 18 -12.41 -1.67 -20.98
N SER A 19 -11.15 -1.23 -21.11
CA SER A 19 -10.01 -2.08 -21.49
C SER A 19 -9.49 -2.92 -20.33
N ASN A 20 -9.55 -2.41 -19.09
CA ASN A 20 -8.92 -3.05 -17.94
C ASN A 20 -9.91 -3.62 -16.90
N ILE A 21 -11.21 -3.31 -16.97
CA ILE A 21 -12.19 -3.76 -15.96
C ILE A 21 -12.26 -5.28 -15.83
N ALA A 22 -12.10 -6.02 -16.93
CA ALA A 22 -12.06 -7.47 -16.91
C ALA A 22 -10.88 -7.98 -16.06
N ASN A 23 -9.70 -7.40 -16.21
CA ASN A 23 -8.51 -7.75 -15.45
C ASN A 23 -8.63 -7.36 -13.97
N ILE A 24 -9.19 -6.18 -13.68
CA ILE A 24 -9.48 -5.74 -12.30
C ILE A 24 -10.32 -6.80 -11.56
N CYS A 25 -11.35 -7.32 -12.21
CA CYS A 25 -12.23 -8.32 -11.61
C CYS A 25 -11.65 -9.74 -11.64
N ALA A 26 -10.94 -10.13 -12.70
CA ALA A 26 -10.36 -11.48 -12.81
C ALA A 26 -9.20 -11.68 -11.84
N HIS A 27 -8.31 -10.69 -11.70
CA HIS A 27 -7.06 -10.81 -10.95
C HIS A 27 -7.17 -10.36 -9.48
N HIS A 28 -8.37 -10.02 -8.99
CA HIS A 28 -8.56 -9.50 -7.63
C HIS A 28 -8.00 -10.39 -6.50
N LYS A 29 -7.90 -11.71 -6.71
CA LYS A 29 -7.35 -12.65 -5.72
C LYS A 29 -5.82 -12.70 -5.68
N ILE A 30 -5.17 -12.38 -6.80
CA ILE A 30 -3.70 -12.50 -6.95
C ILE A 30 -3.00 -11.14 -6.81
N ARG A 31 -3.74 -10.03 -6.84
CA ARG A 31 -3.17 -8.70 -6.64
C ARG A 31 -2.74 -8.51 -5.18
N PRO A 32 -1.56 -7.90 -4.93
CA PRO A 32 -1.01 -7.77 -3.59
C PRO A 32 -1.94 -7.04 -2.62
N ARG A 33 -2.00 -7.54 -1.39
CA ARG A 33 -2.59 -6.84 -0.23
C ARG A 33 -1.46 -6.45 0.69
N TYR A 34 -1.31 -5.15 0.89
CA TYR A 34 -0.22 -4.60 1.67
C TYR A 34 -0.54 -4.72 3.17
N MET A 35 0.48 -4.83 4.03
CA MET A 35 0.29 -4.82 5.49
C MET A 35 0.91 -3.55 6.07
N PRO A 36 0.18 -2.42 6.15
CA PRO A 36 0.76 -1.15 6.61
C PRO A 36 1.32 -1.19 8.03
N LYS A 37 0.87 -2.15 8.85
CA LYS A 37 1.38 -2.37 10.22
C LYS A 37 2.81 -2.92 10.25
N CYS A 38 3.29 -3.49 9.15
CA CYS A 38 4.63 -4.06 9.02
C CYS A 38 5.61 -3.09 8.35
N LEU A 39 5.13 -1.93 7.91
CA LEU A 39 6.00 -0.90 7.36
C LEU A 39 6.75 -0.19 8.50
N PRO A 40 8.02 0.19 8.30
CA PRO A 40 8.76 0.90 9.32
C PRO A 40 8.03 2.19 9.75
N ARG A 41 7.90 2.41 11.06
CA ARG A 41 7.08 3.49 11.63
C ARG A 41 7.63 4.89 11.37
N THR A 42 8.95 5.03 11.16
CA THR A 42 9.64 6.31 11.02
C THR A 42 10.07 6.53 9.57
N GLY A 43 9.84 7.72 9.02
CA GLY A 43 10.28 8.07 7.64
C GLY A 43 9.42 7.53 6.49
N TYR A 44 8.61 6.49 6.69
CA TYR A 44 7.82 5.84 5.61
C TYR A 44 6.31 6.15 5.67
N GLY A 45 5.92 7.30 6.23
CA GLY A 45 4.52 7.70 6.32
C GLY A 45 3.79 7.74 4.97
N TRP A 46 4.51 8.08 3.88
CA TRP A 46 3.98 8.07 2.51
C TRP A 46 3.64 6.64 2.05
N LEU A 47 4.52 5.68 2.31
CA LEU A 47 4.36 4.26 1.95
C LEU A 47 3.16 3.63 2.67
N VAL A 48 2.98 3.99 3.95
CA VAL A 48 1.81 3.60 4.75
C VAL A 48 0.52 4.13 4.14
N ARG A 49 0.49 5.39 3.69
CA ARG A 49 -0.72 6.00 3.08
C ARG A 49 -1.04 5.37 1.73
N GLN A 50 -0.04 5.17 0.87
CA GLN A 50 -0.23 4.51 -0.42
C GLN A 50 -0.72 3.06 -0.26
N SER A 51 -0.10 2.28 0.64
CA SER A 51 -0.53 0.91 0.96
C SER A 51 -1.98 0.86 1.45
N LYS A 52 -2.37 1.78 2.34
CA LYS A 52 -3.76 1.90 2.81
C LYS A 52 -4.71 2.25 1.68
N ALA A 53 -4.33 3.17 0.79
CA ALA A 53 -5.16 3.58 -0.34
C ALA A 53 -5.43 2.41 -1.29
N ILE A 54 -4.39 1.63 -1.64
CA ILE A 54 -4.55 0.42 -2.47
C ILE A 54 -5.47 -0.60 -1.79
N ASN A 55 -5.20 -0.95 -0.53
CA ASN A 55 -6.01 -1.93 0.20
C ASN A 55 -7.50 -1.56 0.31
N VAL A 56 -7.80 -0.26 0.47
CA VAL A 56 -9.18 0.23 0.47
C VAL A 56 -9.79 0.03 -0.91
N LEU A 57 -9.10 0.44 -1.96
CA LEU A 57 -9.59 0.30 -3.33
C LEU A 57 -9.82 -1.16 -3.74
N GLU A 58 -8.90 -2.06 -3.39
CA GLU A 58 -9.03 -3.50 -3.64
C GLU A 58 -10.30 -4.10 -3.01
N ARG A 59 -10.65 -3.68 -1.78
CA ARG A 59 -11.93 -4.10 -1.17
C ARG A 59 -13.14 -3.56 -1.92
N GLU A 60 -13.08 -2.32 -2.37
CA GLU A 60 -14.16 -1.67 -3.09
C GLU A 60 -14.37 -2.29 -4.48
N TYR A 61 -13.29 -2.66 -5.17
CA TYR A 61 -13.35 -3.41 -6.43
C TYR A 61 -14.02 -4.77 -6.25
N ASN A 62 -13.70 -5.52 -5.19
CA ASN A 62 -14.38 -6.78 -4.90
C ASN A 62 -15.90 -6.61 -4.78
N GLN A 63 -16.37 -5.49 -4.25
CA GLN A 63 -17.81 -5.21 -4.19
C GLN A 63 -18.38 -4.83 -5.55
N CYS A 64 -17.68 -4.00 -6.34
CA CYS A 64 -18.10 -3.60 -7.68
C CYS A 64 -18.17 -4.79 -8.65
N CYS A 65 -17.24 -5.74 -8.56
CA CYS A 65 -17.16 -6.88 -9.46
C CYS A 65 -18.30 -7.89 -9.28
N LYS A 66 -19.09 -7.81 -8.19
CA LYS A 66 -20.28 -8.66 -7.97
C LYS A 66 -21.43 -8.31 -8.92
N ASP A 67 -21.56 -7.05 -9.34
CA ASP A 67 -22.59 -6.61 -10.28
C ASP A 67 -22.01 -6.44 -11.68
N LYS A 68 -22.24 -7.43 -12.55
CA LYS A 68 -21.71 -7.47 -13.92
C LYS A 68 -22.13 -6.29 -14.81
N LYS A 69 -23.26 -5.63 -14.55
CA LYS A 69 -23.79 -4.57 -15.43
C LYS A 69 -23.13 -3.22 -15.20
N SER A 70 -22.57 -2.98 -14.02
CA SER A 70 -22.06 -1.66 -13.62
C SER A 70 -20.61 -1.66 -13.13
N GLN A 71 -19.88 -2.76 -13.31
CA GLN A 71 -18.51 -2.97 -12.78
C GLN A 71 -17.59 -1.78 -13.07
N GLN A 72 -17.49 -1.35 -14.33
CA GLN A 72 -16.60 -0.26 -14.73
C GLN A 72 -16.96 1.06 -14.03
N ARG A 73 -18.23 1.49 -14.13
CA ARG A 73 -18.69 2.76 -13.53
C ARG A 73 -18.55 2.74 -12.02
N CYS A 74 -18.84 1.61 -11.38
CA CYS A 74 -18.64 1.42 -9.94
C CYS A 74 -17.15 1.53 -9.59
N ALA A 75 -16.28 0.79 -10.29
CA ALA A 75 -14.84 0.76 -10.06
C ALA A 75 -14.21 2.15 -10.24
N GLU A 76 -14.52 2.84 -11.34
CA GLU A 76 -14.00 4.19 -11.61
C GLU A 76 -14.42 5.18 -10.51
N LYS A 77 -15.68 5.13 -10.07
CA LYS A 77 -16.16 5.97 -8.96
C LYS A 77 -15.40 5.71 -7.67
N LYS A 78 -15.13 4.44 -7.34
CA LYS A 78 -14.36 4.06 -6.15
C LYS A 78 -12.89 4.47 -6.26
N TRP A 79 -12.31 4.36 -7.46
CA TRP A 79 -10.96 4.82 -7.75
C TRP A 79 -10.82 6.34 -7.59
N LYS A 80 -11.74 7.13 -8.16
CA LYS A 80 -11.75 8.60 -7.99
C LYS A 80 -11.86 8.99 -6.51
N LYS A 81 -12.73 8.30 -5.76
CA LYS A 81 -12.87 8.50 -4.30
C LYS A 81 -11.59 8.16 -3.54
N MET A 82 -10.87 7.11 -3.93
CA MET A 82 -9.57 6.76 -3.35
C MET A 82 -8.55 7.88 -3.60
N VAL A 83 -8.43 8.36 -4.84
CA VAL A 83 -7.52 9.45 -5.22
C VAL A 83 -7.81 10.73 -4.43
N ASP A 84 -9.09 11.13 -4.36
CA ASP A 84 -9.54 12.28 -3.58
C ASP A 84 -9.16 12.17 -2.09
N LYS A 85 -9.41 11.00 -1.50
CA LYS A 85 -9.09 10.75 -0.10
C LYS A 85 -7.58 10.74 0.15
N PHE A 86 -6.82 10.09 -0.72
CA PHE A 86 -5.37 10.02 -0.63
C PHE A 86 -4.76 11.43 -0.64
N CYS A 87 -5.14 12.28 -1.59
CA CYS A 87 -4.64 13.66 -1.64
C CYS A 87 -5.10 14.52 -0.45
N LYS A 88 -6.29 14.28 0.10
CA LYS A 88 -6.73 14.93 1.35
C LYS A 88 -5.85 14.53 2.54
N ASP A 89 -5.42 13.28 2.60
CA ASP A 89 -4.57 12.77 3.68
C ASP A 89 -3.10 13.18 3.50
N GLU A 90 -2.60 13.24 2.26
CA GLU A 90 -1.27 13.79 1.92
C GLU A 90 -1.11 15.24 2.37
N LYS A 91 -2.14 16.08 2.17
CA LYS A 91 -2.12 17.49 2.59
C LYS A 91 -1.98 17.70 4.10
N LYS A 92 -2.32 16.70 4.91
CA LYS A 92 -2.18 16.75 6.38
C LYS A 92 -0.80 16.29 6.85
N SER A 93 0.00 15.69 5.97
CA SER A 93 1.32 15.17 6.29
C SER A 93 2.38 16.27 6.17
N LYS A 94 3.34 16.29 7.10
CA LYS A 94 4.51 17.21 7.08
C LYS A 94 5.63 16.76 6.13
N GLY A 95 5.32 15.89 5.16
CA GLY A 95 6.30 15.26 4.29
C GLY A 95 6.10 15.65 2.83
N GLN A 96 7.00 15.17 1.97
CA GLN A 96 6.83 15.32 0.52
C GLN A 96 5.48 14.74 0.10
N GLN A 97 4.71 15.57 -0.61
CA GLN A 97 3.41 15.19 -1.15
C GLN A 97 3.60 14.46 -2.47
N PHE A 98 2.73 13.50 -2.75
CA PHE A 98 2.65 12.90 -4.07
C PHE A 98 2.34 13.96 -5.13
N GLU A 99 3.17 14.05 -6.18
CA GLU A 99 3.15 15.15 -7.16
C GLU A 99 1.76 15.41 -7.75
N CYS A 100 1.03 14.35 -8.11
CA CYS A 100 -0.30 14.48 -8.71
C CYS A 100 -1.33 15.14 -7.79
N CYS A 101 -1.12 15.18 -6.48
CA CYS A 101 -1.99 15.90 -5.55
C CYS A 101 -1.85 17.43 -5.61
N GLY A 102 -0.82 17.94 -6.29
CA GLY A 102 -0.65 19.36 -6.61
C GLY A 102 -1.42 19.82 -7.85
N LYS A 103 -1.96 18.90 -8.66
CA LYS A 103 -2.80 19.24 -9.82
C LYS A 103 -4.18 19.73 -9.38
N LYS A 104 -4.90 20.42 -10.27
CA LYS A 104 -6.26 20.88 -10.01
C LYS A 104 -7.18 19.69 -9.73
N LYS A 105 -7.96 19.78 -8.65
CA LYS A 105 -8.90 18.72 -8.25
C LYS A 105 -9.88 18.42 -9.40
N GLY A 106 -10.06 17.14 -9.71
CA GLY A 106 -10.90 16.67 -10.82
C GLY A 106 -10.07 15.96 -11.88
N GLU A 107 -10.43 16.14 -13.14
CA GLU A 107 -9.84 15.35 -14.24
C GLU A 107 -8.34 15.60 -14.44
N GLU A 108 -7.78 16.78 -14.14
CA GLU A 108 -6.32 16.99 -14.21
C GLU A 108 -5.57 16.12 -13.18
N GLN A 109 -6.05 16.11 -11.93
CA GLN A 109 -5.55 15.22 -10.89
C GLN A 109 -5.74 13.76 -11.28
N TYR A 110 -6.94 13.36 -11.72
CA TYR A 110 -7.21 11.98 -12.12
C TYR A 110 -6.35 11.52 -13.30
N SER A 111 -6.12 12.38 -14.29
CA SER A 111 -5.29 12.07 -15.45
C SER A 111 -3.83 11.91 -15.05
N CYS A 112 -3.32 12.74 -14.15
CA CYS A 112 -1.97 12.59 -13.60
C CYS A 112 -1.80 11.24 -12.89
N PHE A 113 -2.76 10.86 -12.03
CA PHE A 113 -2.73 9.55 -11.35
C PHE A 113 -2.79 8.39 -12.34
N ALA A 114 -3.65 8.48 -13.36
CA ALA A 114 -3.77 7.43 -14.37
C ALA A 114 -2.47 7.29 -15.20
N ALA A 115 -1.86 8.40 -15.61
CA ALA A 115 -0.61 8.41 -16.37
C ALA A 115 0.60 7.94 -15.55
N SER A 116 0.56 8.12 -14.22
CA SER A 116 1.63 7.70 -13.32
C SER A 116 1.52 6.22 -12.92
N ALA A 117 0.46 5.51 -13.32
CA ALA A 117 0.22 4.15 -12.87
C ALA A 117 1.25 3.18 -13.47
N PRO A 118 2.03 2.44 -12.66
CA PRO A 118 3.03 1.49 -13.16
C PRO A 118 2.40 0.26 -13.83
N ASP A 119 1.19 -0.13 -13.45
CA ASP A 119 0.41 -1.17 -14.11
C ASP A 119 -1.03 -0.70 -14.38
N PRO A 120 -1.25 0.06 -15.47
CA PRO A 120 -2.58 0.59 -15.79
C PRO A 120 -3.56 -0.49 -16.28
N GLN A 121 -3.04 -1.65 -16.71
CA GLN A 121 -3.82 -2.73 -17.31
C GLN A 121 -4.12 -3.88 -16.34
N TYR A 122 -3.66 -3.78 -15.09
CA TYR A 122 -3.88 -4.79 -14.05
C TYR A 122 -3.47 -6.19 -14.52
N ARG A 123 -2.30 -6.27 -15.18
CA ARG A 123 -1.83 -7.51 -15.79
C ARG A 123 -1.66 -8.57 -14.70
N SER A 124 -2.01 -9.82 -15.03
CA SER A 124 -1.73 -10.95 -14.14
C SER A 124 -0.21 -11.07 -14.03
N THR A 125 0.38 -10.62 -12.93
CA THR A 125 1.78 -10.93 -12.61
C THR A 125 1.87 -12.38 -12.18
N GLY A 126 1.57 -13.30 -13.10
CA GLY A 126 1.92 -14.70 -12.97
C GLY A 126 3.43 -14.82 -13.01
N GLY A 127 4.08 -14.88 -11.84
CA GLY A 127 5.46 -15.39 -11.74
C GLY A 127 6.61 -14.45 -12.06
N ALA A 128 6.47 -13.13 -11.95
CA ALA A 128 7.63 -12.22 -11.98
C ALA A 128 8.14 -11.94 -10.54
N LEU A 129 8.60 -13.00 -9.86
CA LEU A 129 9.67 -12.85 -8.87
C LEU A 129 10.91 -12.43 -9.66
N SER A 130 11.34 -11.18 -9.53
CA SER A 130 12.63 -10.75 -10.08
C SER A 130 13.73 -11.59 -9.46
N THR A 131 14.32 -12.47 -10.26
CA THR A 131 15.44 -13.35 -9.89
C THR A 131 16.74 -12.56 -9.88
N THR A 132 16.96 -11.76 -8.85
CA THR A 132 18.28 -11.32 -8.38
C THR A 132 18.12 -11.03 -6.90
N ALA A 133 18.69 -11.89 -6.03
CA ALA A 133 18.66 -11.85 -4.56
C ALA A 133 17.71 -10.81 -3.96
N ALA A 134 16.44 -11.21 -3.76
CA ALA A 134 15.34 -10.30 -3.54
C ALA A 134 15.55 -9.42 -2.28
N PRO A 135 15.36 -8.09 -2.37
CA PRO A 135 15.18 -7.25 -1.19
C PRO A 135 14.02 -7.77 -0.35
N PRO A 136 14.01 -7.52 0.97
CA PRO A 136 12.95 -8.03 1.84
C PRO A 136 11.58 -7.59 1.32
N THR A 137 10.79 -8.56 0.90
CA THR A 137 9.37 -8.39 0.61
C THR A 137 8.65 -7.82 1.84
N LEU A 138 7.46 -7.23 1.64
CA LEU A 138 6.65 -6.79 2.78
C LEU A 138 6.32 -7.93 3.75
N ASP A 139 6.29 -9.17 3.26
CA ASP A 139 6.11 -10.37 4.06
C ASP A 139 7.31 -10.62 4.99
N THR A 140 8.55 -10.54 4.48
CA THR A 140 9.76 -10.62 5.32
C THR A 140 9.91 -9.43 6.26
N LEU A 141 9.38 -8.25 5.91
CA LEU A 141 9.25 -7.14 6.86
C LEU A 141 8.22 -7.38 7.96
N CYS A 142 7.13 -8.10 7.68
CA CYS A 142 6.20 -8.51 8.72
C CYS A 142 6.84 -9.51 9.68
N GLU A 143 7.56 -10.51 9.15
CA GLU A 143 8.23 -11.53 9.97
C GLU A 143 9.28 -10.90 10.88
N THR A 144 10.12 -10.02 10.33
CA THR A 144 11.12 -9.27 11.12
C THR A 144 10.48 -8.28 12.09
N HIS A 145 9.40 -7.58 11.71
CA HIS A 145 8.68 -6.70 12.63
C HIS A 145 8.04 -7.47 13.78
N THR A 146 7.44 -8.63 13.52
CA THR A 146 6.88 -9.50 14.56
C THR A 146 7.98 -10.09 15.45
N ALA A 147 9.11 -10.51 14.87
CA ALA A 147 10.27 -10.97 15.63
C ALA A 147 10.82 -9.87 16.54
N LEU A 148 11.03 -8.65 16.02
CA LEU A 148 11.51 -7.50 16.78
C LEU A 148 10.52 -7.04 17.86
N GLN A 149 9.21 -7.06 17.58
CA GLN A 149 8.20 -6.78 18.60
C GLN A 149 8.20 -7.82 19.71
N SER A 150 8.37 -9.10 19.35
CA SER A 150 8.48 -10.19 20.32
C SER A 150 9.74 -10.01 21.18
N THR A 151 10.91 -9.80 20.58
CA THR A 151 12.17 -9.56 21.30
C THR A 151 12.09 -8.35 22.23
N PHE A 152 11.44 -7.26 21.79
CA PHE A 152 11.26 -6.06 22.62
C PHE A 152 10.32 -6.30 23.81
N ILE A 153 9.29 -7.13 23.65
CA ILE A 153 8.42 -7.55 24.76
C ILE A 153 9.20 -8.41 25.76
N TYR A 154 9.98 -9.40 25.30
CA TYR A 154 10.81 -10.24 26.17
C TYR A 154 11.84 -9.40 26.96
N PHE A 155 12.48 -8.44 26.29
CA PHE A 155 13.44 -7.53 26.94
C PHE A 155 12.78 -6.63 28.01
N LEU A 156 11.53 -6.19 27.80
CA LEU A 156 10.79 -5.41 28.80
C LEU A 156 10.33 -6.24 30.01
N SER A 157 9.99 -7.53 29.80
CA SER A 157 9.72 -8.44 30.93
C SER A 157 10.98 -8.70 31.76
N ASP A 158 12.12 -8.95 31.11
CA ASP A 158 13.39 -9.16 31.81
C ASP A 158 13.84 -7.92 32.62
N ILE A 159 13.56 -6.71 32.12
CA ILE A 159 13.81 -5.46 32.86
C ILE A 159 12.90 -5.34 34.09
N SER A 160 11.62 -5.72 34.00
CA SER A 160 10.70 -5.72 35.17
C SER A 160 11.11 -6.73 36.24
N ASP A 161 11.62 -7.89 35.83
CA ASP A 161 12.12 -8.92 36.76
C ASP A 161 13.43 -8.49 37.44
N HIS A 162 14.33 -7.82 36.71
CA HIS A 162 15.59 -7.32 37.27
C HIS A 162 15.39 -6.12 38.21
N GLU A 163 14.38 -5.26 37.98
CA GLU A 163 14.05 -4.15 38.89
C GLU A 163 13.40 -4.63 40.20
N SER A 164 12.73 -5.79 40.15
CA SER A 164 12.10 -6.43 41.32
C SER A 164 13.11 -7.06 42.29
N GLN A 165 14.25 -7.57 41.78
CA GLN A 165 15.31 -8.16 42.61
C GLN A 165 16.24 -7.12 43.25
N SER A 166 16.31 -5.89 42.70
CA SER A 166 17.16 -4.80 43.23
C SER A 166 16.57 -4.08 44.46
N LYS A 167 15.25 -4.23 44.73
CA LYS A 167 14.58 -3.59 45.88
C LYS A 167 14.49 -4.47 47.14
N GLN A 168 15.12 -5.65 47.14
CA GLN A 168 15.15 -6.57 48.28
C GLN A 168 16.55 -6.80 48.88
N GLY A 169 17.55 -5.98 48.48
CA GLY A 169 18.90 -5.96 49.05
C GLY A 169 19.12 -4.77 49.98
#